data_AF-A0A0T1XPG6-F1
#
_entry.id   AF-A0A0T1XPG6-F1
#
_cell.length_a   1.000
_cell.length_b   1.000
_cell.length_c   1.000
_cell.angle_alpha   90.00
_cell.angle_beta   90.00
_cell.angle_gamma   90.00
#
_symmetry.space_group_name_H-M   'P 1'
#
loop_
_entity.id
_entity.type
_entity.pdbx_description
1 polymer ?
#
loop_
_entity_poly.entity_id
_entity_poly.type
_entity_poly.pdbx_seq_one_letter_code
_entity_poly.pdbx_strand_id
1 'polypeptide(L)'
;MNFIPNTRTADDGKGTRLQARASRAATLVARLQSMQKQVNAKNFAVLRMSGTGLPASRKLICVLDSWGAATETAASELTAAYGAEMLAHLDTSLLPVLWNGMGERQIAETPDFGRFTHRLPASLLSCSGIAFPVRLGAQGNGYVVFTGTYMDLTSETIIDLHGRCCQIMTDLLAADERRMLPAESLSDREIGCLQMAGDGYISEEIAEKMGLSVHTVNAYLGAATTKLDSVNRIQAIAKAIRLGYIS
;
A
#
# COMPACT_ATOMS: atom_id res chain seq x y z
N MET A 1 -43.06 37.25 3.63
CA MET A 1 -41.58 37.18 3.54
C MET A 1 -41.18 35.77 3.95
N ASN A 2 -41.02 34.85 2.99
CA ASN A 2 -40.65 33.46 3.27
C ASN A 2 -39.13 33.32 3.15
N PHE A 3 -38.47 32.96 4.26
CA PHE A 3 -37.10 32.49 4.29
C PHE A 3 -37.07 31.03 3.84
N ILE A 4 -36.35 30.72 2.77
CA ILE A 4 -35.96 29.35 2.39
C ILE A 4 -34.49 29.18 2.82
N PRO A 5 -34.14 28.20 3.67
CA PRO A 5 -32.74 27.93 3.96
C PRO A 5 -32.13 27.15 2.79
N ASN A 6 -31.01 27.67 2.29
CA ASN A 6 -30.23 27.10 1.22
C ASN A 6 -29.44 25.89 1.76
N THR A 7 -29.91 24.67 1.53
CA THR A 7 -29.14 23.43 1.76
C THR A 7 -28.36 23.07 0.50
N ARG A 8 -27.14 23.59 0.39
CA ARG A 8 -26.18 23.11 -0.62
C ARG A 8 -24.77 23.21 -0.07
N THR A 9 -23.93 22.24 -0.45
CA THR A 9 -22.46 22.10 -0.23
C THR A 9 -21.97 21.04 0.78
N ALA A 10 -22.56 19.84 0.79
CA ALA A 10 -21.89 18.66 1.36
C ALA A 10 -21.71 17.48 0.39
N ASP A 11 -22.36 17.51 -0.79
CA ASP A 11 -22.44 16.36 -1.71
C ASP A 11 -21.45 16.43 -2.90
N ASP A 12 -21.09 17.64 -3.36
CA ASP A 12 -20.21 17.85 -4.52
C ASP A 12 -18.77 17.33 -4.33
N GLY A 13 -18.30 17.27 -3.08
CA GLY A 13 -16.94 16.80 -2.75
C GLY A 13 -16.78 15.28 -2.82
N LYS A 14 -17.86 14.51 -2.60
CA LYS A 14 -17.83 13.04 -2.62
C LYS A 14 -17.79 12.50 -4.05
N GLY A 15 -18.60 13.07 -4.95
CA GLY A 15 -18.63 12.72 -6.37
C GLY A 15 -17.27 12.93 -7.06
N THR A 16 -16.65 14.09 -6.81
CA THR A 16 -15.34 14.45 -7.38
C THR A 16 -14.21 13.53 -6.91
N ARG A 17 -14.21 13.14 -5.61
CA ARG A 17 -13.21 12.20 -5.06
C ARG A 17 -13.36 10.78 -5.59
N LEU A 18 -14.60 10.29 -5.73
CA LEU A 18 -14.87 8.96 -6.29
C LEU A 18 -14.45 8.87 -7.76
N GLN A 19 -14.75 9.91 -8.55
CA GLN A 19 -14.37 9.98 -9.96
C GLN A 19 -12.84 10.04 -10.14
N ALA A 20 -12.14 10.85 -9.34
CA ALA A 20 -10.68 10.91 -9.34
C ALA A 20 -10.03 9.58 -8.90
N ARG A 21 -10.68 8.82 -8.02
CA ARG A 21 -10.22 7.48 -7.61
C ARG A 21 -10.37 6.47 -8.73
N ALA A 22 -11.52 6.46 -9.40
CA ALA A 22 -11.78 5.59 -10.53
C ALA A 22 -10.81 5.86 -11.69
N SER A 23 -10.52 7.13 -12.00
CA SER A 23 -9.57 7.49 -13.07
C SER A 23 -8.14 7.05 -12.76
N ARG A 24 -7.69 7.18 -11.50
CA ARG A 24 -6.36 6.72 -11.07
C ARG A 24 -6.24 5.20 -11.09
N ALA A 25 -7.24 4.48 -10.58
CA ALA A 25 -7.28 3.02 -10.65
C ALA A 25 -7.24 2.54 -12.11
N ALA A 26 -8.01 3.17 -13.00
CA ALA A 26 -7.98 2.89 -14.44
C ALA A 26 -6.60 3.14 -15.05
N THR A 27 -5.90 4.21 -14.64
CA THR A 27 -4.55 4.52 -15.12
C THR A 27 -3.53 3.45 -14.67
N LEU A 28 -3.59 3.00 -13.41
CA LEU A 28 -2.74 1.91 -12.92
C LEU A 28 -3.01 0.61 -13.65
N VAL A 29 -4.28 0.26 -13.85
CA VAL A 29 -4.70 -0.94 -14.59
C VAL A 29 -4.21 -0.88 -16.03
N ALA A 30 -4.34 0.26 -16.72
CA ALA A 30 -3.86 0.41 -18.10
C ALA A 30 -2.34 0.19 -18.21
N ARG A 31 -1.56 0.71 -17.25
CA ARG A 31 -0.11 0.49 -17.19
C ARG A 31 0.23 -0.99 -16.92
N LEU A 32 -0.47 -1.63 -15.99
CA LEU A 32 -0.32 -3.06 -15.69
C LEU A 32 -0.68 -3.93 -16.89
N GLN A 33 -1.73 -3.61 -17.64
CA GLN A 33 -2.10 -4.28 -18.88
C GLN A 33 -1.04 -4.12 -19.98
N SER A 34 -0.40 -2.95 -20.08
CA SER A 34 0.73 -2.75 -20.99
C SER A 34 1.92 -3.64 -20.61
N MET A 35 2.27 -3.70 -19.32
CA MET A 35 3.33 -4.59 -18.80
C MET A 35 2.99 -6.07 -19.06
N GLN A 36 1.76 -6.47 -18.76
CA GLN A 36 1.25 -7.82 -19.00
C GLN A 36 1.45 -8.25 -20.46
N LYS A 37 1.09 -7.37 -21.42
CA LYS A 37 1.25 -7.64 -22.85
C LYS A 37 2.72 -7.76 -23.26
N GLN A 38 3.60 -6.91 -22.73
CA GLN A 38 5.04 -6.94 -23.03
C GLN A 38 5.68 -8.28 -22.66
N VAL A 39 5.25 -8.90 -21.56
CA VAL A 39 5.77 -10.21 -21.12
C VAL A 39 4.89 -11.39 -21.47
N ASN A 40 3.91 -11.19 -22.36
CA ASN A 40 2.96 -12.22 -22.78
C ASN A 40 2.29 -12.96 -21.59
N ALA A 41 2.07 -12.25 -20.48
CA ALA A 41 1.42 -12.80 -19.30
C ALA A 41 -0.09 -12.91 -19.53
N LYS A 42 -0.69 -13.98 -19.02
CA LYS A 42 -2.14 -14.17 -19.05
C LYS A 42 -2.84 -13.27 -18.04
N ASN A 43 -2.24 -13.07 -16.87
CA ASN A 43 -2.79 -12.21 -15.83
C ASN A 43 -1.71 -11.40 -15.12
N PHE A 44 -2.14 -10.34 -14.43
CA PHE A 44 -1.37 -9.67 -13.39
C PHE A 44 -2.14 -9.63 -12.07
N ALA A 45 -1.41 -9.43 -10.98
CA ALA A 45 -1.97 -9.07 -9.68
C ALA A 45 -1.02 -8.12 -8.93
N VAL A 46 -1.57 -7.29 -8.06
CA VAL A 46 -0.82 -6.44 -7.14
C VAL A 46 -1.21 -6.86 -5.73
N LEU A 47 -0.23 -7.38 -5.00
CA LEU A 47 -0.37 -7.83 -3.63
C LEU A 47 0.24 -6.80 -2.70
N ARG A 48 -0.52 -6.38 -1.68
CA ARG A 48 -0.03 -5.50 -0.62
C ARG A 48 0.09 -6.28 0.67
N MET A 49 1.19 -6.10 1.39
CA MET A 49 1.32 -6.55 2.76
C MET A 49 0.42 -5.70 3.68
N SER A 50 -0.42 -6.37 4.46
CA SER A 50 -1.22 -5.80 5.54
C SER A 50 -0.83 -6.43 6.87
N GLY A 51 -1.12 -5.74 7.98
CA GLY A 51 -0.72 -6.11 9.34
C GLY A 51 0.42 -5.23 9.85
N THR A 52 0.32 -4.77 11.10
CA THR A 52 1.33 -3.93 11.75
C THR A 52 2.15 -4.74 12.76
N GLY A 53 3.46 -4.49 12.80
CA GLY A 53 4.36 -5.06 13.81
C GLY A 53 4.82 -6.48 13.52
N LEU A 54 4.23 -7.45 14.24
CA LEU A 54 4.71 -8.83 14.36
C LEU A 54 4.63 -9.62 13.04
N PRO A 55 5.64 -10.44 12.70
CA PRO A 55 5.62 -11.27 11.48
C PRO A 55 4.37 -12.14 11.35
N ALA A 56 3.88 -12.72 12.45
CA ALA A 56 2.72 -13.63 12.46
C ALA A 56 1.37 -12.97 12.11
N SER A 57 1.25 -11.64 12.20
CA SER A 57 0.02 -10.92 11.85
C SER A 57 0.02 -10.41 10.41
N ARG A 58 1.14 -10.55 9.68
CA ARG A 58 1.29 -10.06 8.32
C ARG A 58 0.58 -10.97 7.32
N LYS A 59 -0.10 -10.38 6.35
CA LYS A 59 -0.78 -11.09 5.25
C LYS A 59 -0.58 -10.33 3.94
N LEU A 60 -0.53 -11.05 2.83
CA LEU A 60 -0.64 -10.44 1.51
C LEU A 60 -2.12 -10.34 1.12
N ILE A 61 -2.52 -9.17 0.63
CA ILE A 61 -3.88 -8.88 0.18
C ILE A 61 -3.81 -8.45 -1.27
N CYS A 62 -4.58 -9.09 -2.14
CA CYS A 62 -4.73 -8.66 -3.53
C CYS A 62 -5.54 -7.36 -3.60
N VAL A 63 -5.00 -6.33 -4.25
CA VAL A 63 -5.65 -5.01 -4.36
C VAL A 63 -6.02 -4.64 -5.79
N LEU A 64 -5.38 -5.23 -6.79
CA LEU A 64 -5.65 -5.09 -8.21
C LEU A 64 -5.28 -6.40 -8.91
N ASP A 65 -6.04 -6.81 -9.90
CA ASP A 65 -5.77 -8.00 -10.70
C ASP A 65 -6.49 -7.95 -12.04
N SER A 66 -6.26 -8.97 -12.87
CA SER A 66 -6.91 -9.15 -14.16
C SER A 66 -7.68 -10.48 -14.28
N TRP A 67 -8.02 -11.14 -13.17
CA TRP A 67 -8.69 -12.45 -13.17
C TRP A 67 -10.21 -12.37 -13.38
N GLY A 68 -10.79 -11.18 -13.29
CA GLY A 68 -12.22 -10.95 -13.55
C GLY A 68 -13.09 -11.74 -12.56
N ALA A 69 -13.94 -12.64 -13.06
CA ALA A 69 -14.82 -13.44 -12.20
C ALA A 69 -14.05 -14.42 -11.28
N ALA A 70 -12.77 -14.71 -11.56
CA ALA A 70 -11.96 -15.66 -10.81
C ALA A 70 -11.06 -15.01 -9.74
N THR A 71 -11.19 -13.70 -9.47
CA THR A 71 -10.31 -12.96 -8.56
C THR A 71 -10.19 -13.60 -7.18
N GLU A 72 -11.30 -13.92 -6.51
CA GLU A 72 -11.26 -14.46 -5.14
C GLU A 72 -10.53 -15.81 -5.08
N THR A 73 -10.87 -16.72 -6.00
CA THR A 73 -10.25 -18.05 -6.08
C THR A 73 -8.76 -17.95 -6.39
N ALA A 74 -8.38 -17.20 -7.43
CA ALA A 74 -6.98 -17.09 -7.86
C ALA A 74 -6.09 -16.39 -6.82
N ALA A 75 -6.60 -15.33 -6.17
CA ALA A 75 -5.88 -14.66 -5.09
C ALA A 75 -5.71 -15.57 -3.87
N SER A 76 -6.73 -16.36 -3.53
CA SER A 76 -6.69 -17.34 -2.45
C SER A 76 -5.66 -18.45 -2.72
N GLU A 77 -5.68 -19.04 -3.93
CA GLU A 77 -4.72 -20.07 -4.35
C GLU A 77 -3.28 -19.56 -4.29
N LEU A 78 -3.02 -18.38 -4.86
CA LEU A 78 -1.68 -17.77 -4.84
C LEU A 78 -1.18 -17.53 -3.42
N THR A 79 -2.05 -17.00 -2.55
CA THR A 79 -1.69 -16.68 -1.16
C THR A 79 -1.51 -17.95 -0.33
N ALA A 80 -2.32 -19.00 -0.57
CA ALA A 80 -2.18 -20.29 0.09
C ALA A 80 -0.90 -21.01 -0.34
N ALA A 81 -0.54 -20.96 -1.63
CA ALA A 81 0.64 -21.61 -2.17
C ALA A 81 1.95 -20.93 -1.73
N TYR A 82 2.00 -19.60 -1.85
CA TYR A 82 3.28 -18.87 -1.73
C TYR A 82 3.27 -17.71 -0.74
N GLY A 83 2.13 -17.39 -0.11
CA GLY A 83 2.02 -16.18 0.72
C GLY A 83 3.01 -16.14 1.88
N ALA A 84 3.22 -17.26 2.58
CA ALA A 84 4.17 -17.33 3.70
C ALA A 84 5.62 -17.13 3.23
N GLU A 85 6.01 -17.79 2.13
CA GLU A 85 7.35 -17.70 1.57
C GLU A 85 7.63 -16.33 0.98
N MET A 86 6.67 -15.74 0.27
CA MET A 86 6.76 -14.37 -0.24
C MET A 86 6.87 -13.33 0.89
N LEU A 87 6.17 -13.52 2.02
CA LEU A 87 6.33 -12.65 3.19
C LEU A 87 7.72 -12.77 3.81
N ALA A 88 8.22 -14.00 4.00
CA ALA A 88 9.58 -14.23 4.53
C ALA A 88 10.66 -13.69 3.57
N HIS A 89 10.45 -13.85 2.26
CA HIS A 89 11.32 -13.30 1.23
C HIS A 89 11.35 -11.77 1.28
N LEU A 90 10.20 -11.11 1.46
CA LEU A 90 10.15 -9.65 1.59
C LEU A 90 11.01 -9.14 2.72
N ASP A 91 11.24 -9.89 3.80
CA ASP A 91 12.08 -9.44 4.91
C ASP A 91 13.58 -9.49 4.57
N THR A 92 13.99 -10.38 3.65
CA THR A 92 15.40 -10.75 3.43
C THR A 92 15.96 -10.40 2.04
N SER A 93 15.10 -10.17 1.04
CA SER A 93 15.52 -10.03 -0.36
C SER A 93 14.57 -9.13 -1.16
N LEU A 94 15.14 -8.50 -2.19
CA LEU A 94 14.43 -7.74 -3.22
C LEU A 94 14.57 -8.39 -4.62
N LEU A 95 15.11 -9.60 -4.71
CA LEU A 95 15.20 -10.29 -6.00
C LEU A 95 13.80 -10.67 -6.51
N PRO A 96 13.55 -10.58 -7.83
CA PRO A 96 12.36 -11.14 -8.43
C PRO A 96 12.20 -12.62 -8.08
N VAL A 97 10.96 -13.01 -7.85
CA VAL A 97 10.59 -14.35 -7.43
C VAL A 97 9.96 -15.09 -8.60
N LEU A 98 10.34 -16.35 -8.86
CA LEU A 98 9.92 -17.12 -10.03
C LEU A 98 9.38 -18.50 -9.62
N TRP A 99 8.36 -18.99 -10.33
CA TRP A 99 7.88 -20.36 -10.16
C TRP A 99 7.36 -20.96 -11.47
N ASN A 100 7.45 -22.28 -11.56
CA ASN A 100 6.80 -23.07 -12.60
C ASN A 100 5.45 -23.57 -12.09
N GLY A 101 4.44 -23.57 -12.95
CA GLY A 101 3.14 -24.14 -12.66
C GLY A 101 3.09 -25.66 -12.77
N MET A 102 1.87 -26.19 -12.70
CA MET A 102 1.55 -27.60 -12.85
C MET A 102 1.53 -28.00 -14.32
N GLY A 103 2.46 -28.86 -14.71
CA GLY A 103 2.53 -29.47 -16.04
C GLY A 103 3.72 -29.00 -16.86
N GLU A 104 4.09 -29.81 -17.86
CA GLU A 104 5.33 -29.67 -18.63
C GLU A 104 5.41 -28.36 -19.44
N ARG A 105 4.27 -27.76 -19.77
CA ARG A 105 4.20 -26.50 -20.53
C ARG A 105 4.05 -25.27 -19.63
N GLN A 106 4.06 -25.44 -18.31
CA GLN A 106 4.02 -24.35 -17.35
C GLN A 106 5.46 -23.98 -16.96
N ILE A 107 6.06 -23.07 -17.71
CA ILE A 107 7.48 -22.70 -17.54
C ILE A 107 7.60 -21.19 -17.35
N ALA A 108 8.33 -20.78 -16.32
CA ALA A 108 8.92 -19.46 -16.23
C ALA A 108 10.44 -19.61 -16.13
N GLU A 109 11.15 -18.97 -17.04
CA GLU A 109 12.60 -19.04 -17.15
C GLU A 109 13.23 -17.67 -17.39
N THR A 110 14.48 -17.56 -16.95
CA THR A 110 15.27 -16.32 -16.96
C THR A 110 16.70 -16.64 -17.43
N PRO A 111 16.90 -16.89 -18.73
CA PRO A 111 18.09 -17.56 -19.27
C PRO A 111 19.41 -16.87 -18.92
N ASP A 112 19.41 -15.54 -18.82
CA ASP A 112 20.57 -14.71 -18.50
C ASP A 112 20.50 -14.06 -17.10
N PHE A 113 19.46 -14.35 -16.31
CA PHE A 113 19.19 -13.66 -15.04
C PHE A 113 18.91 -14.60 -13.85
N GLY A 114 18.97 -15.92 -14.03
CA GLY A 114 18.61 -16.90 -12.99
C GLY A 114 19.28 -16.71 -11.62
N ARG A 115 20.54 -16.26 -11.59
CA ARG A 115 21.28 -15.99 -10.34
C ARG A 115 20.72 -14.81 -9.52
N PHE A 116 19.96 -13.94 -10.15
CA PHE A 116 19.33 -12.77 -9.54
C PHE A 116 17.83 -12.96 -9.37
N THR A 117 17.38 -14.23 -9.30
CA THR A 117 16.00 -14.58 -9.00
C THR A 117 15.92 -15.55 -7.83
N HIS A 118 14.86 -15.44 -7.03
CA HIS A 118 14.53 -16.43 -6.02
C HIS A 118 13.50 -17.41 -6.56
N ARG A 119 13.74 -18.71 -6.46
CA ARG A 119 12.85 -19.73 -7.01
C ARG A 119 11.96 -20.31 -5.92
N LEU A 120 10.65 -20.15 -6.06
CA LEU A 120 9.67 -20.79 -5.19
C LEU A 120 9.52 -22.28 -5.55
N PRO A 121 8.97 -23.10 -4.65
CA PRO A 121 8.57 -24.47 -4.95
C PRO A 121 7.73 -24.52 -6.22
N ALA A 122 8.09 -25.39 -7.16
CA ALA A 122 7.35 -25.53 -8.40
C ALA A 122 6.03 -26.30 -8.18
N SER A 123 5.11 -26.18 -9.13
CA SER A 123 3.96 -27.07 -9.25
C SER A 123 2.98 -26.99 -8.06
N LEU A 124 2.84 -25.82 -7.44
CA LEU A 124 1.78 -25.53 -6.48
C LEU A 124 0.55 -24.85 -7.12
N LEU A 125 0.73 -24.20 -8.28
CA LEU A 125 -0.32 -23.51 -9.02
C LEU A 125 -0.44 -24.05 -10.45
N SER A 126 -1.59 -23.88 -11.08
CA SER A 126 -1.81 -24.26 -12.49
C SER A 126 -1.08 -23.38 -13.51
N CYS A 127 -0.50 -22.26 -13.05
CA CYS A 127 0.22 -21.29 -13.88
C CYS A 127 1.63 -21.03 -13.37
N SER A 128 2.52 -20.69 -14.31
CA SER A 128 3.84 -20.13 -13.99
C SER A 128 3.75 -18.64 -13.75
N GLY A 129 4.76 -18.09 -13.09
CA GLY A 129 4.79 -16.66 -12.87
C GLY A 129 6.10 -16.09 -12.39
N ILE A 130 6.13 -14.76 -12.40
CA ILE A 130 7.17 -13.92 -11.82
C ILE A 130 6.50 -12.89 -10.90
N ALA A 131 7.12 -12.62 -9.75
CA ALA A 131 6.67 -11.61 -8.81
C ALA A 131 7.82 -10.68 -8.44
N PHE A 132 7.57 -9.37 -8.53
CA PHE A 132 8.53 -8.32 -8.24
C PHE A 132 8.28 -7.75 -6.85
N PRO A 133 9.17 -7.98 -5.87
CA PRO A 133 9.03 -7.40 -4.54
C PRO A 133 9.25 -5.90 -4.59
N VAL A 134 8.39 -5.15 -3.90
CA VAL A 134 8.57 -3.71 -3.70
C VAL A 134 8.47 -3.40 -2.22
N ARG A 135 9.49 -2.74 -1.68
CA ARG A 135 9.55 -2.26 -0.30
C ARG A 135 9.67 -0.75 -0.29
N LEU A 136 8.64 -0.06 0.20
CA LEU A 136 8.62 1.42 0.32
C LEU A 136 8.67 1.86 1.79
N GLY A 137 9.22 1.02 2.67
CA GLY A 137 9.36 1.32 4.09
C GLY A 137 8.00 1.52 4.78
N ALA A 138 7.80 2.67 5.41
CA ALA A 138 6.58 2.98 6.15
C ALA A 138 5.32 3.04 5.26
N GLN A 139 5.48 3.36 3.96
CA GLN A 139 4.35 3.48 3.02
C GLN A 139 3.72 2.11 2.71
N GLY A 140 4.51 1.04 2.84
CA GLY A 140 4.06 -0.34 2.67
C GLY A 140 5.00 -1.17 1.79
N ASN A 141 4.77 -2.49 1.83
CA ASN A 141 5.51 -3.47 1.05
C ASN A 141 4.52 -4.34 0.27
N GLY A 142 4.99 -5.04 -0.75
CA GLY A 142 4.15 -5.94 -1.52
C GLY A 142 4.84 -6.50 -2.74
N TYR A 143 4.04 -7.03 -3.65
CA TYR A 143 4.46 -7.61 -4.91
C TYR A 143 3.60 -7.13 -6.06
N VAL A 144 4.22 -6.99 -7.22
CA VAL A 144 3.50 -7.01 -8.50
C VAL A 144 3.80 -8.34 -9.17
N VAL A 145 2.75 -9.04 -9.57
CA VAL A 145 2.79 -10.42 -10.02
C VAL A 145 2.31 -10.50 -11.46
N PHE A 146 2.99 -11.29 -12.29
CA PHE A 146 2.55 -11.66 -13.63
C PHE A 146 2.51 -13.18 -13.74
N THR A 147 1.41 -13.71 -14.25
CA THR A 147 1.22 -15.16 -14.42
C THR A 147 0.86 -15.52 -15.85
N GLY A 148 1.34 -16.67 -16.31
CA GLY A 148 1.17 -17.14 -17.67
C GLY A 148 1.42 -18.63 -17.77
N THR A 149 1.39 -19.15 -18.99
CA THR A 149 1.74 -20.54 -19.26
C THR A 149 3.23 -20.69 -19.55
N TYR A 150 3.76 -19.83 -20.41
CA TYR A 150 5.15 -19.81 -20.79
C TYR A 150 5.68 -18.39 -20.67
N MET A 151 6.75 -18.21 -19.90
CA MET A 151 7.40 -16.92 -19.67
C MET A 151 8.89 -17.10 -19.86
N ASP A 152 9.43 -16.46 -20.90
CA ASP A 152 10.86 -16.34 -21.16
C ASP A 152 11.23 -14.87 -21.03
N LEU A 153 12.00 -14.54 -19.97
CA LEU A 153 12.26 -13.17 -19.56
C LEU A 153 13.75 -12.90 -19.53
N THR A 154 14.19 -11.97 -20.38
CA THR A 154 15.58 -11.47 -20.38
C THR A 154 15.86 -10.58 -19.17
N SER A 155 17.13 -10.46 -18.79
CA SER A 155 17.59 -9.53 -17.76
C SER A 155 17.08 -8.10 -17.97
N GLU A 156 17.15 -7.58 -19.20
CA GLU A 156 16.66 -6.25 -19.57
C GLU A 156 15.16 -6.09 -19.26
N THR A 157 14.35 -7.10 -19.64
CA THR A 157 12.90 -7.10 -19.40
C THR A 157 12.59 -7.12 -17.91
N ILE A 158 13.32 -7.92 -17.14
CA ILE A 158 13.14 -8.05 -15.69
C ILE A 158 13.48 -6.73 -15.00
N ILE A 159 14.58 -6.07 -15.39
CA ILE A 159 15.00 -4.79 -14.81
C ILE A 159 13.98 -3.68 -15.13
N ASP A 160 13.53 -3.58 -16.40
CA ASP A 160 12.48 -2.62 -16.79
C ASP A 160 11.18 -2.86 -16.01
N LEU A 161 10.73 -4.11 -15.97
CA LEU A 161 9.51 -4.47 -15.25
C LEU A 161 9.62 -4.13 -13.77
N HIS A 162 10.74 -4.45 -13.13
CA HIS A 162 10.91 -4.20 -11.70
C HIS A 162 10.84 -2.69 -11.39
N GLY A 163 11.54 -1.86 -12.17
CA GLY A 163 11.48 -0.40 -12.03
C GLY A 163 10.04 0.13 -12.19
N ARG A 164 9.30 -0.39 -13.17
CA ARG A 164 7.89 -0.03 -13.38
C ARG A 164 6.97 -0.55 -12.28
N CYS A 165 7.23 -1.72 -11.71
CA CYS A 165 6.51 -2.27 -10.55
C CYS A 165 6.69 -1.37 -9.33
N CYS A 166 7.91 -0.87 -9.09
CA CYS A 166 8.18 0.11 -8.05
C CYS A 166 7.33 1.38 -8.23
N GLN A 167 7.23 1.90 -9.46
CA GLN A 167 6.39 3.06 -9.74
C GLN A 167 4.89 2.77 -9.52
N ILE A 168 4.39 1.61 -9.97
CA ILE A 168 3.00 1.20 -9.72
C ILE A 168 2.69 1.15 -8.22
N MET A 169 3.55 0.51 -7.43
CA MET A 169 3.37 0.38 -5.99
C MET A 169 3.45 1.75 -5.29
N THR A 170 4.36 2.63 -5.73
CA THR A 170 4.47 3.99 -5.21
C THR A 170 3.19 4.78 -5.46
N ASP A 171 2.68 4.76 -6.69
CA ASP A 171 1.45 5.49 -7.05
C ASP A 171 0.21 4.92 -6.34
N LEU A 172 0.16 3.59 -6.17
CA LEU A 172 -0.90 2.89 -5.47
C LEU A 172 -0.91 3.23 -3.97
N LEU A 173 0.25 3.18 -3.31
CA LEU A 173 0.36 3.38 -1.86
C LEU A 173 0.27 4.87 -1.48
N ALA A 174 0.79 5.79 -2.30
CA ALA A 174 0.58 7.22 -2.12
C ALA A 174 -0.91 7.63 -2.19
N ALA A 175 -1.74 6.85 -2.91
CA ALA A 175 -3.18 7.05 -2.93
C ALA A 175 -3.89 6.51 -1.66
N ASP A 176 -3.24 5.62 -0.92
CA ASP A 176 -3.77 5.01 0.29
C ASP A 176 -3.32 5.72 1.57
N GLU A 177 -2.13 6.34 1.59
CA GLU A 177 -1.73 7.29 2.64
C GLU A 177 -2.69 8.48 2.74
N ARG A 178 -3.12 9.03 1.58
CA ARG A 178 -4.18 10.04 1.53
C ARG A 178 -5.54 9.54 2.01
N ARG A 179 -5.72 8.22 2.07
CA ARG A 179 -6.92 7.53 2.56
C ARG A 179 -6.84 7.29 4.07
N MET A 180 -5.64 7.16 4.64
CA MET A 180 -5.36 7.08 6.08
C MET A 180 -5.30 8.44 6.77
N LEU A 181 -5.26 9.55 6.04
CA LEU A 181 -5.67 10.85 6.55
C LEU A 181 -7.20 10.79 6.70
N PRO A 182 -7.77 10.63 7.90
CA PRO A 182 -9.21 10.66 8.06
C PRO A 182 -9.72 12.01 7.58
N ALA A 183 -11.00 12.07 7.21
CA ALA A 183 -11.68 13.29 6.74
C ALA A 183 -11.73 14.43 7.78
N GLU A 184 -11.08 14.27 8.93
CA GLU A 184 -10.72 15.35 9.85
C GLU A 184 -9.19 15.42 9.93
N SER A 185 -8.57 16.09 8.96
CA SER A 185 -7.18 16.53 9.09
C SER A 185 -7.00 17.21 10.44
N LEU A 186 -5.89 16.92 11.12
CA LEU A 186 -5.50 17.70 12.30
C LEU A 186 -5.44 19.18 11.90
N SER A 187 -6.05 20.04 12.71
CA SER A 187 -5.93 21.50 12.56
C SER A 187 -4.51 21.95 12.89
N ASP A 188 -4.10 23.11 12.37
CA ASP A 188 -2.78 23.66 12.65
C ASP A 188 -2.50 23.82 14.16
N ARG A 189 -3.55 24.08 14.95
CA ARG A 189 -3.45 24.17 16.42
C ARG A 189 -3.25 22.82 17.07
N GLU A 190 -3.92 21.78 16.58
CA GLU A 190 -3.70 20.40 17.03
C GLU A 190 -2.30 19.93 16.66
N ILE A 191 -1.84 20.17 15.43
CA ILE A 191 -0.48 19.84 14.96
C ILE A 191 0.56 20.57 15.81
N GLY A 192 0.40 21.88 16.02
CA GLY A 192 1.34 22.66 16.83
C GLY A 192 1.46 22.16 18.26
N CYS A 193 0.33 21.82 18.91
CA CYS A 193 0.37 21.20 20.24
C CYS A 193 1.05 19.82 20.23
N LEU A 194 0.78 19.01 19.20
CA LEU A 194 1.36 17.67 19.07
C LEU A 194 2.87 17.71 18.79
N GLN A 195 3.36 18.66 18.00
CA GLN A 195 4.79 18.84 17.70
C GLN A 195 5.53 19.17 18.97
N MET A 196 5.09 20.21 19.71
CA MET A 196 5.73 20.57 20.98
C MET A 196 5.64 19.45 22.02
N ALA A 197 4.55 18.69 22.01
CA ALA A 197 4.44 17.50 22.82
C ALA A 197 5.47 16.42 22.44
N GLY A 198 5.74 16.22 21.14
CA GLY A 198 6.78 15.34 20.63
C GLY A 198 8.20 15.82 20.97
N ASP A 199 8.40 17.15 20.99
CA ASP A 199 9.66 17.80 21.38
C ASP A 199 9.93 17.72 22.90
N GLY A 200 8.98 17.19 23.68
CA GLY A 200 9.14 16.94 25.12
C GLY A 200 8.51 17.99 26.05
N TYR A 201 7.79 18.99 25.52
CA TYR A 201 7.15 20.01 26.36
C TYR A 201 5.92 19.48 27.10
N ILE A 202 5.74 19.91 28.35
CA ILE A 202 4.52 19.63 29.13
C ILE A 202 3.40 20.62 28.78
N SER A 203 2.15 20.28 29.11
CA SER A 203 0.98 21.06 28.66
C SER A 203 1.01 22.51 29.14
N GLU A 204 1.60 22.77 30.30
CA GLU A 204 1.83 24.09 30.88
C GLU A 204 2.77 24.94 30.00
N GLU A 205 3.90 24.37 29.58
CA GLU A 205 4.89 25.06 28.73
C GLU A 205 4.34 25.32 27.32
N ILE A 206 3.55 24.38 26.79
CA ILE A 206 2.87 24.54 25.50
C ILE A 206 1.85 25.68 25.58
N ALA A 207 1.08 25.73 26.68
CA ALA A 207 0.07 26.76 26.90
C ALA A 207 0.69 28.16 26.94
N GLU A 208 1.80 28.31 27.66
CA GLU A 208 2.57 29.56 27.73
C GLU A 208 3.08 29.99 26.35
N LYS A 209 3.75 29.08 25.63
CA LYS A 209 4.33 29.37 24.30
C LYS A 209 3.28 29.66 23.22
N MET A 210 2.11 29.04 23.31
CA MET A 210 1.02 29.20 22.33
C MET A 210 0.05 30.33 22.68
N GLY A 211 0.18 30.95 23.87
CA GLY A 211 -0.76 31.95 24.38
C GLY A 211 -2.16 31.38 24.63
N LEU A 212 -2.24 30.13 25.11
CA LEU A 212 -3.48 29.38 25.36
C LEU A 212 -3.60 29.02 26.84
N SER A 213 -4.78 28.57 27.25
CA SER A 213 -4.93 27.92 28.57
C SER A 213 -4.46 26.46 28.51
N VAL A 214 -4.01 25.92 29.64
CA VAL A 214 -3.65 24.48 29.76
C VAL A 214 -4.83 23.59 29.40
N HIS A 215 -6.06 24.00 29.75
CA HIS A 215 -7.27 23.28 29.38
C HIS A 215 -7.47 23.22 27.85
N THR A 216 -7.21 24.32 27.15
CA THR A 216 -7.30 24.39 25.68
C THR A 216 -6.23 23.51 25.02
N VAL A 217 -5.00 23.50 25.54
CA VAL A 217 -3.94 22.60 25.05
C VAL A 217 -4.35 21.13 25.22
N ASN A 218 -4.83 20.77 26.40
CA ASN A 218 -5.31 19.40 26.66
C ASN A 218 -6.50 19.02 25.77
N ALA A 219 -7.39 19.97 25.47
CA ALA A 219 -8.48 19.75 24.52
C ALA A 219 -7.96 19.49 23.10
N TYR A 220 -6.98 20.27 22.61
CA TYR A 220 -6.36 20.02 21.30
C TYR A 220 -5.62 18.68 21.24
N LEU A 221 -4.81 18.36 22.26
CA LEU A 221 -4.12 17.07 22.32
C LEU A 221 -5.11 15.89 22.43
N GLY A 222 -6.21 16.05 23.17
CA GLY A 222 -7.27 15.07 23.28
C GLY A 222 -8.01 14.86 21.96
N ALA A 223 -8.39 15.94 21.28
CA ALA A 223 -9.02 15.89 19.96
C ALA A 223 -8.08 15.22 18.93
N ALA A 224 -6.80 15.58 18.92
CA ALA A 224 -5.82 14.95 18.06
C ALA A 224 -5.62 13.46 18.36
N THR A 225 -5.62 13.08 19.64
CA THR A 225 -5.53 11.68 20.08
C THR A 225 -6.72 10.86 19.56
N THR A 226 -7.94 11.41 19.65
CA THR A 226 -9.16 10.80 19.11
C THR A 226 -9.13 10.72 17.58
N LYS A 227 -8.77 11.82 16.89
CA LYS A 227 -8.67 11.85 15.41
C LYS A 227 -7.62 10.89 14.87
N LEU A 228 -6.53 10.72 15.61
CA LEU A 228 -5.49 9.75 15.29
C LEU A 228 -5.84 8.34 15.77
N ASP A 229 -7.05 8.07 16.26
CA ASP A 229 -7.47 6.74 16.74
C ASP A 229 -6.39 6.10 17.62
N SER A 230 -6.02 6.83 18.67
CA SER A 230 -4.95 6.47 19.61
C SER A 230 -5.52 6.51 21.02
N VAL A 231 -5.03 5.63 21.90
CA VAL A 231 -5.57 5.54 23.28
C VAL A 231 -4.84 6.44 24.26
N ASN A 232 -3.70 7.03 23.87
CA ASN A 232 -2.95 7.96 24.71
C ASN A 232 -2.11 8.94 23.86
N ARG A 233 -1.62 10.00 24.52
CA ARG A 233 -0.80 11.06 23.92
C ARG A 233 0.47 10.52 23.26
N ILE A 234 1.14 9.53 23.85
CA ILE A 234 2.39 8.96 23.32
C ILE A 234 2.13 8.21 21.99
N GLN A 235 1.06 7.42 21.94
CA GLN A 235 0.65 6.74 20.71
C GLN A 235 0.23 7.74 19.63
N ALA A 236 -0.48 8.80 20.01
CA ALA A 236 -0.85 9.87 19.10
C ALA A 236 0.39 10.54 18.49
N ILE A 237 1.40 10.88 19.31
CA ILE A 237 2.69 11.43 18.83
C ILE A 237 3.38 10.46 17.88
N ALA A 238 3.56 9.20 18.27
CA ALA A 238 4.22 8.21 17.43
C ALA A 238 3.49 8.00 16.07
N LYS A 239 2.16 7.99 16.10
CA LYS A 239 1.33 7.86 14.89
C LYS A 239 1.40 9.13 14.04
N ALA A 240 1.45 10.31 14.64
CA ALA A 240 1.59 11.58 13.93
C ALA A 240 2.95 11.72 13.23
N ILE A 241 4.05 11.31 13.86
CA ILE A 241 5.38 11.23 13.25
C ILE A 241 5.34 10.26 12.06
N ARG A 242 4.81 9.05 12.26
CA ARG A 242 4.72 8.03 11.21
C ARG A 242 3.86 8.48 10.01
N LEU A 243 2.83 9.27 10.26
CA LEU A 243 1.95 9.84 9.24
C LEU A 243 2.48 11.16 8.64
N GLY A 244 3.60 11.69 9.15
CA GLY A 244 4.23 12.91 8.63
C GLY A 244 3.55 14.22 9.02
N TYR A 245 2.76 14.24 10.09
CA TYR A 245 2.15 15.49 10.61
C TYR A 245 3.15 16.35 11.37
N ILE A 246 4.11 15.71 12.04
CA ILE A 246 5.12 16.33 12.92
C ILE A 246 6.44 15.58 12.76
N SER A 247 7.57 16.21 13.10
CA SER A 247 8.94 15.68 12.88
C SER A 247 9.77 15.65 14.15
#